data_AF-A0A7S0FHL8-F1
#
_entry.id   AF-A0A7S0FHL8-F1
#
_cell.length_a   1.000
_cell.length_b   1.000
_cell.length_c   1.000
_cell.angle_alpha   90.00
_cell.angle_beta   90.00
_cell.angle_gamma   90.00
#
_symmetry.space_group_name_H-M   'P 1'
#
loop_
_entity.id
_entity.type
_entity.pdbx_description
1 polymer ?
#
loop_
_entity_poly.entity_id
_entity_poly.type
_entity_poly.pdbx_seq_one_letter_code
_entity_poly.pdbx_strand_id
1 'polypeptide(L)'
;RTFWQLPGGGTAPRALLFLAHGACHGAEDFFEEPGFRGLPEERRIVAAALARGFLAVAASSSDRQRKAWSPDVDGPRVAGALAEVSRREGLSAEIPRYALGASNGGAFVLLLPRWVDLCAVVCQIMALPIELLSAVPSMPPALFVHMPRDRRTAAGVQSNVRWLVAMGKVAEERRCEPRPIGPGFFADQCDIDGHVSAKMAEALRGARLIDDQGQLLQDPRRTNWRLVLEPFARRLEDSLVADRSPISEALNVAWGAHEITAEGIEAALDFCEQEGGPGRG
;
A
#
# COMPACT_ATOMS: atom_id res chain seq x y z
N ARG A 1 -3.50 3.90 16.90
CA ARG A 1 -4.82 4.44 16.49
C ARG A 1 -5.39 3.47 15.48
N THR A 2 -6.72 3.34 15.40
CA THR A 2 -7.39 2.47 14.43
C THR A 2 -8.50 3.27 13.78
N PHE A 3 -8.59 3.19 12.46
CA PHE A 3 -9.61 3.83 11.64
C PHE A 3 -10.23 2.77 10.74
N TRP A 4 -11.52 2.91 10.43
CA TRP A 4 -12.19 2.00 9.52
C TRP A 4 -13.32 2.72 8.79
N GLN A 5 -13.66 2.19 7.61
CA GLN A 5 -14.73 2.71 6.78
C GLN A 5 -15.54 1.57 6.19
N LEU A 6 -16.86 1.62 6.37
CA LEU A 6 -17.81 0.69 5.77
C LEU A 6 -18.01 1.00 4.28
N PRO A 7 -18.30 -0.01 3.45
CA PRO A 7 -18.75 0.23 2.09
C PRO A 7 -20.08 1.01 2.10
N GLY A 8 -20.27 1.86 1.08
CA GLY A 8 -21.49 2.68 0.97
C GLY A 8 -22.75 1.86 0.72
N GLY A 9 -23.92 2.50 0.86
CA GLY A 9 -25.21 1.91 0.46
C GLY A 9 -25.91 1.02 1.50
N GLY A 10 -25.41 0.94 2.73
CA GLY A 10 -26.07 0.23 3.84
C GLY A 10 -26.04 -1.30 3.74
N THR A 11 -25.26 -1.85 2.81
CA THR A 11 -25.06 -3.30 2.66
C THR A 11 -24.03 -3.81 3.67
N ALA A 12 -24.28 -5.01 4.20
CA ALA A 12 -23.30 -5.69 5.05
C ALA A 12 -21.98 -5.92 4.28
N PRO A 13 -20.80 -5.69 4.90
CA PRO A 13 -19.52 -5.93 4.25
C PRO A 13 -19.36 -7.39 3.78
N ARG A 14 -18.79 -7.58 2.58
CA ARG A 14 -18.49 -8.89 1.99
C ARG A 14 -17.17 -9.48 2.48
N ALA A 15 -16.23 -8.62 2.85
CA ALA A 15 -14.93 -8.98 3.42
C ALA A 15 -14.42 -7.86 4.34
N LEU A 16 -13.43 -8.15 5.15
CA LEU A 16 -12.61 -7.17 5.86
C LEU A 16 -11.22 -7.12 5.21
N LEU A 17 -10.75 -5.92 4.88
CA LEU A 17 -9.37 -5.68 4.45
C LEU A 17 -8.62 -4.88 5.53
N PHE A 18 -7.64 -5.52 6.17
CA PHE A 18 -6.71 -4.84 7.07
C PHE A 18 -5.56 -4.20 6.28
N LEU A 19 -5.22 -2.95 6.61
CA LEU A 19 -4.23 -2.12 5.93
C LEU A 19 -3.11 -1.72 6.90
N ALA A 20 -1.87 -2.11 6.57
CA ALA A 20 -0.67 -1.83 7.36
C ALA A 20 0.28 -0.86 6.63
N HIS A 21 0.47 0.32 7.22
CA HIS A 21 1.35 1.36 6.69
C HIS A 21 2.84 0.96 6.66
N GLY A 22 3.63 1.62 5.81
CA GLY A 22 5.10 1.51 5.80
C GLY A 22 5.77 2.21 6.99
N ALA A 23 7.10 2.09 7.13
CA ALA A 23 7.82 2.86 8.16
C ALA A 23 7.62 4.38 7.92
N CYS A 24 7.70 5.21 8.96
CA CYS A 24 7.44 6.66 8.89
C CYS A 24 5.96 7.08 8.65
N HIS A 25 5.05 6.13 8.40
CA HIS A 25 3.63 6.37 8.10
C HIS A 25 2.67 6.08 9.27
N GLY A 26 1.38 6.27 9.05
CA GLY A 26 0.34 5.94 10.02
C GLY A 26 -0.97 5.55 9.36
N ALA A 27 -1.90 4.98 10.13
CA ALA A 27 -3.24 4.69 9.63
C ALA A 27 -3.99 5.92 9.11
N GLU A 28 -3.62 7.12 9.58
CA GLU A 28 -4.10 8.39 9.04
C GLU A 28 -3.83 8.59 7.53
N ASP A 29 -2.86 7.90 6.96
CA ASP A 29 -2.52 8.04 5.54
C ASP A 29 -3.60 7.39 4.64
N PHE A 30 -4.38 6.44 5.17
CA PHE A 30 -5.43 5.73 4.42
C PHE A 30 -6.77 6.46 4.35
N PHE A 31 -7.03 7.42 5.24
CA PHE A 31 -8.35 8.01 5.39
C PHE A 31 -8.30 9.53 5.33
N GLU A 32 -9.44 10.15 5.00
CA GLU A 32 -9.63 11.58 5.09
C GLU A 32 -10.56 11.89 6.27
N GLU A 33 -10.08 12.70 7.21
CA GLU A 33 -10.82 13.12 8.41
C GLU A 33 -10.45 14.56 8.79
N PRO A 34 -11.25 15.28 9.59
CA PRO A 34 -10.84 16.57 10.12
C PRO A 34 -9.47 16.50 10.82
N GLY A 35 -8.48 17.18 10.25
CA GLY A 35 -7.11 17.22 10.76
C GLY A 35 -6.07 16.38 10.00
N PHE A 36 -6.49 15.52 9.04
CA PHE A 36 -5.57 14.85 8.10
C PHE A 36 -6.29 14.44 6.80
N ARG A 37 -5.60 14.54 5.65
CA ARG A 37 -6.23 14.31 4.34
C ARG A 37 -5.93 12.94 3.72
N GLY A 38 -5.13 12.10 4.38
CA GLY A 38 -4.58 10.88 3.80
C GLY A 38 -3.58 11.15 2.67
N LEU A 39 -3.00 10.08 2.14
CA LEU A 39 -2.12 10.09 0.98
C LEU A 39 -2.82 9.44 -0.23
N PRO A 40 -2.54 9.92 -1.47
CA PRO A 40 -3.28 9.47 -2.65
C PRO A 40 -3.27 7.97 -2.94
N GLU A 41 -2.12 7.29 -2.82
CA GLU A 41 -2.04 5.85 -3.10
C GLU A 41 -2.87 5.04 -2.08
N GLU A 42 -2.71 5.33 -0.79
CA GLU A 42 -3.45 4.69 0.29
C GLU A 42 -4.96 4.91 0.17
N ARG A 43 -5.38 6.14 -0.14
CA ARG A 43 -6.80 6.46 -0.36
C ARG A 43 -7.38 5.71 -1.55
N ARG A 44 -6.61 5.54 -2.63
CA ARG A 44 -7.03 4.74 -3.78
C ARG A 44 -7.16 3.26 -3.41
N ILE A 45 -6.30 2.73 -2.54
CA ILE A 45 -6.43 1.38 -2.00
C ILE A 45 -7.74 1.23 -1.21
N VAL A 46 -8.04 2.18 -0.32
CA VAL A 46 -9.31 2.19 0.44
C VAL A 46 -10.51 2.27 -0.51
N ALA A 47 -10.49 3.20 -1.48
CA ALA A 47 -11.59 3.36 -2.44
C ALA A 47 -11.87 2.07 -3.23
N ALA A 48 -10.82 1.37 -3.70
CA ALA A 48 -10.95 0.10 -4.40
C ALA A 48 -11.56 -1.01 -3.52
N ALA A 49 -11.16 -1.07 -2.24
CA ALA A 49 -11.73 -2.02 -1.29
C ALA A 49 -13.22 -1.73 -1.02
N LEU A 50 -13.57 -0.47 -0.77
CA LEU A 50 -14.95 -0.05 -0.54
C LEU A 50 -15.85 -0.32 -1.76
N ALA A 51 -15.33 -0.09 -2.97
CA ALA A 51 -16.05 -0.36 -4.22
C ALA A 51 -16.38 -1.86 -4.40
N ARG A 52 -15.58 -2.77 -3.82
CA ARG A 52 -15.88 -4.22 -3.78
C ARG A 52 -16.82 -4.64 -2.67
N GLY A 53 -17.28 -3.70 -1.84
CA GLY A 53 -18.09 -3.99 -0.67
C GLY A 53 -17.27 -4.48 0.53
N PHE A 54 -15.97 -4.19 0.59
CA PHE A 54 -15.14 -4.57 1.73
C PHE A 54 -15.17 -3.47 2.79
N LEU A 55 -15.09 -3.88 4.06
CA LEU A 55 -14.77 -2.99 5.16
C LEU A 55 -13.25 -2.78 5.17
N ALA A 56 -12.81 -1.53 4.99
CA ALA A 56 -11.40 -1.17 5.10
C ALA A 56 -11.05 -0.80 6.54
N VAL A 57 -9.99 -1.38 7.09
CA VAL A 57 -9.52 -1.11 8.47
C VAL A 57 -8.01 -0.85 8.44
N ALA A 58 -7.55 0.28 8.97
CA ALA A 58 -6.11 0.53 9.15
C ALA A 58 -5.78 0.79 10.63
N ALA A 59 -4.61 0.34 11.06
CA ALA A 59 -4.08 0.62 12.39
C ALA A 59 -2.68 1.22 12.31
N SER A 60 -2.37 2.13 13.25
CA SER A 60 -1.02 2.64 13.43
C SER A 60 -0.21 1.65 14.26
N SER A 61 1.02 1.35 13.85
CA SER A 61 1.98 0.60 14.66
C SER A 61 2.20 1.24 16.03
N SER A 62 2.66 0.47 17.01
CA SER A 62 2.85 0.99 18.37
C SER A 62 4.13 1.80 18.59
N ASP A 63 5.23 1.50 17.89
CA ASP A 63 6.39 2.39 17.87
C ASP A 63 6.02 3.63 17.06
N ARG A 64 5.65 4.72 17.73
CA ARG A 64 5.33 6.00 17.08
C ARG A 64 6.54 6.91 16.85
N GLN A 65 7.74 6.52 17.30
CA GLN A 65 8.96 7.25 17.00
C GLN A 65 9.48 6.88 15.62
N ARG A 66 9.66 5.58 15.35
CA ARG A 66 10.02 5.07 14.02
C ARG A 66 8.81 4.88 13.12
N LYS A 67 7.62 4.81 13.72
CA LYS A 67 6.37 4.47 13.03
C LYS A 67 6.52 3.14 12.27
N ALA A 68 7.09 2.16 12.95
CA ALA A 68 7.37 0.85 12.41
C ALA A 68 6.64 -0.21 13.24
N TRP A 69 6.30 -1.31 12.59
CA TRP A 69 5.65 -2.48 13.15
C TRP A 69 6.66 -3.39 13.86
N SER A 70 6.26 -3.87 15.03
CA SER A 70 6.91 -4.94 15.77
C SER A 70 5.93 -6.11 15.90
N PRO A 71 6.09 -7.21 15.13
CA PRO A 71 5.08 -8.27 15.03
C PRO A 71 4.60 -8.82 16.38
N ASP A 72 5.51 -9.14 17.31
CA ASP A 72 5.11 -9.73 18.59
C ASP A 72 4.41 -8.74 19.54
N VAL A 73 4.53 -7.43 19.28
CA VAL A 73 3.87 -6.36 20.04
C VAL A 73 2.56 -5.93 19.37
N ASP A 74 2.59 -5.75 18.05
CA ASP A 74 1.49 -5.19 17.27
C ASP A 74 0.51 -6.27 16.79
N GLY A 75 0.94 -7.52 16.62
CA GLY A 75 0.10 -8.64 16.20
C GLY A 75 -1.12 -8.86 17.11
N PRO A 76 -0.92 -9.07 18.43
CA PRO A 76 -2.03 -9.18 19.38
C PRO A 76 -2.92 -7.92 19.44
N ARG A 77 -2.32 -6.73 19.25
CA ARG A 77 -3.07 -5.45 19.26
C ARG A 77 -3.96 -5.31 18.03
N VAL A 78 -3.45 -5.67 16.85
CA VAL A 78 -4.23 -5.69 15.61
C VAL A 78 -5.33 -6.74 15.69
N ALA A 79 -5.04 -7.94 16.19
CA ALA A 79 -6.06 -8.96 16.42
C ALA A 79 -7.21 -8.44 17.30
N GLY A 80 -6.89 -7.80 18.43
CA GLY A 80 -7.88 -7.17 19.32
C GLY A 80 -8.65 -6.03 18.65
N ALA A 81 -7.98 -5.20 17.85
CA ALA A 81 -8.62 -4.10 17.12
C ALA A 81 -9.60 -4.62 16.05
N LEU A 82 -9.21 -5.64 15.28
CA LEU A 82 -10.06 -6.26 14.27
C LEU A 82 -11.28 -6.95 14.90
N ALA A 83 -11.11 -7.62 16.05
CA ALA A 83 -12.21 -8.20 16.80
C ALA A 83 -13.19 -7.12 17.30
N GLU A 84 -12.67 -6.00 17.82
CA GLU A 84 -13.49 -4.88 18.29
C GLU A 84 -14.26 -4.22 17.14
N VAL A 85 -13.62 -3.97 16.00
CA VAL A 85 -14.28 -3.45 14.80
C VAL A 85 -15.37 -4.42 14.33
N SER A 86 -15.05 -5.71 14.26
CA SER A 86 -16.03 -6.74 13.86
C SER A 86 -17.26 -6.76 14.78
N ARG A 87 -17.04 -6.62 16.10
CA ARG A 87 -18.12 -6.56 17.10
C ARG A 87 -18.97 -5.30 16.96
N ARG A 88 -18.36 -4.13 16.75
CA ARG A 88 -19.06 -2.84 16.59
C ARG A 88 -19.93 -2.80 15.36
N GLU A 89 -19.43 -3.34 14.25
CA GLU A 89 -20.13 -3.36 12.97
C GLU A 89 -21.02 -4.60 12.78
N GLY A 90 -21.12 -5.47 13.80
CA GLY A 90 -21.98 -6.66 13.77
C GLY A 90 -21.60 -7.65 12.67
N LEU A 91 -20.31 -7.78 12.35
CA LEU A 91 -19.83 -8.65 11.28
C LEU A 91 -20.00 -10.12 11.65
N SER A 92 -20.34 -10.95 10.66
CA SER A 92 -20.30 -12.40 10.80
C SER A 92 -18.89 -12.88 11.16
N ALA A 93 -18.80 -13.91 12.00
CA ALA A 93 -17.52 -14.55 12.32
C ALA A 93 -16.83 -15.18 11.09
N GLU A 94 -17.62 -15.51 10.06
CA GLU A 94 -17.17 -16.19 8.84
C GLU A 94 -16.76 -15.22 7.70
N ILE A 95 -16.85 -13.91 7.92
CA ILE A 95 -16.48 -12.94 6.88
C ILE A 95 -14.99 -13.11 6.50
N PRO A 96 -14.64 -13.24 5.21
CA PRO A 96 -13.25 -13.32 4.78
C PRO A 96 -12.42 -12.14 5.27
N ARG A 97 -11.21 -12.40 5.75
CA ARG A 97 -10.27 -11.39 6.23
C ARG A 97 -9.03 -11.40 5.38
N TYR A 98 -8.72 -10.27 4.78
CA TYR A 98 -7.52 -10.06 3.99
C TYR A 98 -6.62 -9.05 4.69
N ALA A 99 -5.33 -9.10 4.40
CA ALA A 99 -4.40 -8.08 4.86
C ALA A 99 -3.53 -7.57 3.70
N LEU A 100 -3.34 -6.26 3.62
CA LEU A 100 -2.41 -5.61 2.72
C LEU A 100 -1.46 -4.73 3.53
N GLY A 101 -0.17 -4.81 3.25
CA GLY A 101 0.82 -3.94 3.88
C GLY A 101 1.96 -3.59 2.95
N ALA A 102 2.57 -2.42 3.17
CA ALA A 102 3.71 -1.95 2.39
C ALA A 102 4.99 -1.86 3.20
N SER A 103 6.13 -2.23 2.60
CA SER A 103 7.46 -2.16 3.22
C SER A 103 7.47 -2.88 4.57
N ASN A 104 7.84 -2.22 5.66
CA ASN A 104 7.78 -2.80 7.01
C ASN A 104 6.36 -3.27 7.42
N GLY A 105 5.31 -2.61 6.93
CA GLY A 105 3.92 -3.09 7.02
C GLY A 105 3.67 -4.35 6.19
N GLY A 106 4.32 -4.49 5.04
CA GLY A 106 4.33 -5.71 4.21
C GLY A 106 4.93 -6.90 4.96
N ALA A 107 6.09 -6.70 5.60
CA ALA A 107 6.69 -7.69 6.48
C ALA A 107 5.76 -8.07 7.64
N PHE A 108 5.08 -7.08 8.22
CA PHE A 108 4.13 -7.30 9.31
C PHE A 108 2.93 -8.15 8.87
N VAL A 109 2.28 -7.84 7.73
CA VAL A 109 1.11 -8.63 7.28
C VAL A 109 1.45 -10.05 6.86
N LEU A 110 2.69 -10.32 6.41
CA LEU A 110 3.16 -11.69 6.19
C LEU A 110 3.28 -12.50 7.50
N LEU A 111 3.56 -11.84 8.62
CA LEU A 111 3.70 -12.47 9.94
C LEU A 111 2.40 -12.46 10.76
N LEU A 112 1.44 -11.62 10.38
CA LEU A 112 0.14 -11.45 11.03
C LEU A 112 -0.68 -12.75 11.16
N PRO A 113 -0.58 -13.76 10.27
CA PRO A 113 -1.26 -15.06 10.45
C PRO A 113 -0.92 -15.79 11.75
N ARG A 114 0.11 -15.37 12.51
CA ARG A 114 0.37 -15.88 13.87
C ARG A 114 -0.69 -15.48 14.90
N TRP A 115 -1.50 -14.46 14.61
CA TRP A 115 -2.50 -13.91 15.54
C TRP A 115 -3.89 -13.72 14.93
N VAL A 116 -4.00 -13.67 13.60
CA VAL A 116 -5.26 -13.41 12.90
C VAL A 116 -5.42 -14.45 11.80
N ASP A 117 -6.56 -15.13 11.77
CA ASP A 117 -6.92 -15.99 10.65
C ASP A 117 -7.18 -15.12 9.42
N LEU A 118 -6.30 -15.24 8.43
CA LEU A 118 -6.35 -14.50 7.18
C LEU A 118 -6.57 -15.46 6.02
N CYS A 119 -7.42 -15.03 5.10
CA CYS A 119 -7.75 -15.74 3.87
C CYS A 119 -6.71 -15.49 2.77
N ALA A 120 -6.10 -14.29 2.74
CA ALA A 120 -5.05 -13.93 1.79
C ALA A 120 -4.23 -12.74 2.33
N VAL A 121 -2.98 -12.62 1.86
CA VAL A 121 -2.08 -11.51 2.19
C VAL A 121 -1.53 -10.88 0.92
N VAL A 122 -1.54 -9.55 0.87
CA VAL A 122 -0.88 -8.74 -0.16
C VAL A 122 0.31 -8.02 0.46
N CYS A 123 1.51 -8.42 0.08
CA CYS A 123 2.75 -7.82 0.55
C CYS A 123 3.31 -6.88 -0.52
N GLN A 124 3.28 -5.57 -0.26
CA GLN A 124 3.90 -4.60 -1.15
C GLN A 124 5.34 -4.28 -0.76
N ILE A 125 6.22 -4.16 -1.76
CA ILE A 125 7.60 -3.67 -1.69
C ILE A 125 8.39 -4.23 -0.50
N MET A 126 8.19 -5.52 -0.20
CA MET A 126 8.87 -6.18 0.90
C MET A 126 9.03 -7.68 0.64
N ALA A 127 10.09 -8.23 1.22
CA ALA A 127 10.32 -9.66 1.36
C ALA A 127 10.82 -9.96 2.77
N LEU A 128 10.72 -11.21 3.19
CA LEU A 128 11.21 -11.69 4.48
C LEU A 128 12.43 -12.59 4.26
N PRO A 129 13.36 -12.66 5.23
CA PRO A 129 14.21 -13.82 5.39
C PRO A 129 13.35 -15.10 5.46
N ILE A 130 13.81 -16.18 4.82
CA ILE A 130 13.05 -17.44 4.76
C ILE A 130 12.82 -18.02 6.15
N GLU A 131 13.74 -17.82 7.09
CA GLU A 131 13.62 -18.27 8.47
C GLU A 131 12.40 -17.65 9.15
N LEU A 132 12.13 -16.36 8.93
CA LEU A 132 10.96 -15.68 9.47
C LEU A 132 9.67 -16.12 8.76
N LEU A 133 9.70 -16.29 7.44
CA LEU A 133 8.55 -16.73 6.67
C LEU A 133 8.14 -18.18 7.05
N SER A 134 9.12 -19.06 7.25
CA SER A 134 8.92 -20.45 7.67
C SER A 134 8.37 -20.60 9.10
N ALA A 135 8.49 -19.56 9.93
CA ALA A 135 7.96 -19.54 11.28
C ALA A 135 6.46 -19.21 11.33
N VAL A 136 5.82 -18.90 10.20
CA VAL A 136 4.38 -18.66 10.09
C VAL A 136 3.67 -20.03 10.04
N PRO A 137 2.84 -20.40 11.04
CA PRO A 137 2.29 -21.76 11.16
C PRO A 137 1.42 -22.18 9.97
N SER A 138 0.58 -21.29 9.47
CA SER A 138 -0.24 -21.49 8.29
C SER A 138 -0.18 -20.23 7.43
N MET A 139 0.65 -20.26 6.41
CA MET A 139 0.74 -19.16 5.46
C MET A 139 -0.46 -19.19 4.50
N PRO A 140 -1.31 -18.15 4.47
CA PRO A 140 -2.38 -18.04 3.47
C PRO A 140 -1.79 -17.75 2.07
N PRO A 141 -2.60 -17.86 1.00
CA PRO A 141 -2.24 -17.35 -0.31
C PRO A 141 -1.64 -15.94 -0.23
N ALA A 142 -0.48 -15.75 -0.86
CA ALA A 142 0.29 -14.52 -0.76
C ALA A 142 0.59 -13.91 -2.13
N LEU A 143 0.11 -12.69 -2.36
CA LEU A 143 0.51 -11.89 -3.52
C LEU A 143 1.60 -10.90 -3.11
N PHE A 144 2.72 -10.91 -3.83
CA PHE A 144 3.78 -9.94 -3.67
C PHE A 144 3.69 -8.91 -4.78
N VAL A 145 3.53 -7.64 -4.43
CA VAL A 145 3.56 -6.52 -5.38
C VAL A 145 4.85 -5.75 -5.14
N HIS A 146 5.69 -5.59 -6.15
CA HIS A 146 6.96 -4.91 -5.96
C HIS A 146 7.35 -4.07 -7.18
N MET A 147 8.26 -3.12 -6.99
CA MET A 147 8.77 -2.31 -8.07
C MET A 147 10.18 -2.79 -8.45
N PRO A 148 10.52 -2.87 -9.75
CA PRO A 148 11.73 -3.55 -10.20
C PRO A 148 13.01 -2.73 -10.00
N ARG A 149 12.94 -1.41 -9.80
CA ARG A 149 14.16 -0.61 -9.50
C ARG A 149 14.66 -0.82 -8.08
N ASP A 150 13.84 -1.30 -7.15
CA ASP A 150 14.33 -1.86 -5.88
C ASP A 150 14.78 -3.31 -6.08
N ARG A 151 16.00 -3.43 -6.59
CA ARG A 151 16.59 -4.72 -6.97
C ARG A 151 16.73 -5.68 -5.79
N ARG A 152 17.01 -5.16 -4.59
CA ARG A 152 17.19 -6.00 -3.40
C ARG A 152 15.86 -6.63 -3.00
N THR A 153 14.82 -5.81 -2.90
CA THR A 153 13.48 -6.30 -2.56
C THR A 153 12.93 -7.20 -3.64
N ALA A 154 13.09 -6.86 -4.92
CA ALA A 154 12.66 -7.70 -6.04
C ALA A 154 13.30 -9.10 -6.00
N ALA A 155 14.60 -9.19 -5.74
CA ALA A 155 15.29 -10.47 -5.57
C ALA A 155 14.78 -11.26 -4.35
N GLY A 156 14.48 -10.56 -3.25
CA GLY A 156 13.86 -11.14 -2.06
C GLY A 156 12.46 -11.70 -2.33
N VAL A 157 11.61 -10.95 -3.05
CA VAL A 157 10.26 -11.35 -3.44
C VAL A 157 10.31 -12.63 -4.27
N GLN A 158 11.16 -12.67 -5.28
CA GLN A 158 11.35 -13.87 -6.09
C GLN A 158 11.78 -15.09 -5.26
N SER A 159 12.59 -14.85 -4.21
CA SER A 159 13.05 -15.91 -3.32
C SER A 159 11.91 -16.41 -2.43
N ASN A 160 11.09 -15.51 -1.88
CA ASN A 160 9.89 -15.83 -1.11
C ASN A 160 8.86 -16.61 -1.94
N VAL A 161 8.53 -16.13 -3.13
CA VAL A 161 7.56 -16.77 -4.03
C VAL A 161 8.01 -18.18 -4.39
N ARG A 162 9.27 -18.35 -4.83
CA ARG A 162 9.83 -19.68 -5.14
C ARG A 162 9.76 -20.62 -3.95
N TRP A 163 10.09 -20.13 -2.75
CA TRP A 163 10.07 -20.95 -1.54
C TRP A 163 8.63 -21.36 -1.15
N LEU A 164 7.68 -20.43 -1.17
CA LEU A 164 6.28 -20.71 -0.87
C LEU A 164 5.68 -21.74 -1.83
N VAL A 165 5.91 -21.57 -3.14
CA VAL A 165 5.47 -22.53 -4.16
C VAL A 165 6.11 -23.90 -3.95
N ALA A 166 7.40 -23.95 -3.62
CA ALA A 166 8.09 -25.22 -3.32
C ALA A 166 7.51 -25.94 -2.08
N MET A 167 6.92 -25.19 -1.14
CA MET A 167 6.19 -25.72 0.03
C MET A 167 4.71 -26.02 -0.26
N GLY A 168 4.28 -25.95 -1.53
CA GLY A 168 2.89 -26.21 -1.94
C GLY A 168 1.92 -25.10 -1.55
N LYS A 169 2.40 -23.89 -1.28
CA LYS A 169 1.57 -22.71 -0.98
C LYS A 169 1.32 -21.89 -2.25
N VAL A 170 0.15 -21.26 -2.33
CA VAL A 170 -0.18 -20.31 -3.41
C VAL A 170 0.58 -19.01 -3.16
N ALA A 171 1.46 -18.65 -4.09
CA ALA A 171 2.17 -17.39 -4.05
C ALA A 171 2.45 -16.85 -5.46
N GLU A 172 2.20 -15.56 -5.65
CA GLU A 172 2.36 -14.88 -6.94
C GLU A 172 3.17 -13.58 -6.78
N GLU A 173 3.82 -13.14 -7.86
CA GLU A 173 4.44 -11.81 -7.93
C GLU A 173 3.76 -10.94 -8.99
N ARG A 174 3.67 -9.64 -8.71
CA ARG A 174 3.30 -8.60 -9.66
C ARG A 174 4.30 -7.45 -9.60
N ARG A 175 4.67 -6.96 -10.77
CA ARG A 175 5.60 -5.84 -10.93
C ARG A 175 4.85 -4.55 -11.24
N CYS A 176 5.21 -3.49 -10.54
CA CYS A 176 4.81 -2.11 -10.84
C CYS A 176 5.98 -1.43 -11.55
N GLU A 177 5.88 -1.30 -12.87
CA GLU A 177 6.96 -0.77 -13.71
C GLU A 177 7.07 0.76 -13.56
N PRO A 178 8.26 1.35 -13.79
CA PRO A 178 8.40 2.80 -13.84
C PRO A 178 7.42 3.46 -14.82
N ARG A 179 6.77 4.52 -14.37
CA ARG A 179 5.70 5.18 -15.13
C ARG A 179 6.17 6.51 -15.72
N PRO A 180 5.83 6.80 -16.98
CA PRO A 180 6.13 8.09 -17.58
C PRO A 180 5.27 9.19 -16.96
N ILE A 181 5.90 10.34 -16.69
CA ILE A 181 5.25 11.57 -16.24
C ILE A 181 4.80 12.34 -17.49
N GLY A 182 3.52 12.18 -17.83
CA GLY A 182 2.82 12.91 -18.88
C GLY A 182 1.92 14.04 -18.35
N PRO A 183 1.19 14.74 -19.23
CA PRO A 183 0.36 15.88 -18.84
C PRO A 183 -0.74 15.55 -17.80
N GLY A 184 -1.32 14.34 -17.84
CA GLY A 184 -2.34 13.91 -16.87
C GLY A 184 -1.80 13.28 -15.60
N PHE A 185 -0.48 13.07 -15.49
CA PHE A 185 0.11 12.24 -14.43
C PHE A 185 -0.24 12.74 -13.02
N PHE A 186 -0.01 14.02 -12.72
CA PHE A 186 -0.30 14.54 -11.39
C PHE A 186 -1.81 14.71 -11.15
N ALA A 187 -2.60 14.93 -12.19
CA ALA A 187 -4.06 14.97 -12.05
C ALA A 187 -4.57 13.62 -11.53
N ASP A 188 -4.11 12.52 -12.13
CA ASP A 188 -4.49 11.17 -11.71
C ASP A 188 -3.89 10.78 -10.36
N GLN A 189 -2.64 11.16 -10.10
CA GLN A 189 -1.92 10.71 -8.90
C GLN A 189 -2.17 11.56 -7.67
N CYS A 190 -2.51 12.83 -7.83
CA CYS A 190 -2.60 13.81 -6.72
C CYS A 190 -3.98 14.48 -6.62
N ASP A 191 -4.96 14.12 -7.45
CA ASP A 191 -6.30 14.72 -7.50
C ASP A 191 -6.24 16.25 -7.69
N ILE A 192 -5.50 16.69 -8.71
CA ILE A 192 -5.33 18.10 -9.06
C ILE A 192 -5.85 18.41 -10.45
N ASP A 193 -6.08 19.69 -10.73
CA ASP A 193 -6.50 20.17 -12.03
C ASP A 193 -5.54 19.74 -13.17
N GLY A 194 -6.12 19.30 -14.28
CA GLY A 194 -5.37 18.78 -15.43
C GLY A 194 -4.43 19.79 -16.08
N HIS A 195 -4.78 21.09 -16.08
CA HIS A 195 -3.91 22.14 -16.62
C HIS A 195 -2.72 22.41 -15.70
N VAL A 196 -2.92 22.32 -14.38
CA VAL A 196 -1.82 22.39 -13.41
C VAL A 196 -0.89 21.20 -13.59
N SER A 197 -1.43 19.98 -13.70
CA SER A 197 -0.65 18.76 -13.95
C SER A 197 0.19 18.86 -15.23
N ALA A 198 -0.39 19.35 -16.33
CA ALA A 198 0.31 19.54 -17.60
C ALA A 198 1.54 20.46 -17.45
N LYS A 199 1.36 21.60 -16.78
CA LYS A 199 2.45 22.54 -16.51
C LYS A 199 3.53 21.98 -15.59
N MET A 200 3.17 21.14 -14.63
CA MET A 200 4.14 20.47 -13.76
C MET A 200 5.00 19.49 -14.56
N ALA A 201 4.39 18.68 -15.44
CA ALA A 201 5.13 17.78 -16.33
C ALA A 201 6.06 18.54 -17.29
N GLU A 202 5.60 19.65 -17.88
CA GLU A 202 6.41 20.53 -18.72
C GLU A 202 7.60 21.13 -17.95
N ALA A 203 7.38 21.58 -16.70
CA ALA A 203 8.42 22.14 -15.86
C ALA A 203 9.52 21.12 -15.56
N LEU A 204 9.14 19.86 -15.25
CA LEU A 204 10.10 18.77 -15.04
C LEU A 204 10.91 18.47 -16.31
N ARG A 205 10.27 18.49 -17.49
CA ARG A 205 10.96 18.28 -18.77
C ARG A 205 11.93 19.42 -19.08
N GLY A 206 11.49 20.67 -18.92
CA GLY A 206 12.32 21.86 -19.12
C GLY A 206 13.54 21.89 -18.20
N ALA A 207 13.39 21.38 -16.97
CA ALA A 207 14.49 21.22 -16.01
C ALA A 207 15.35 19.97 -16.24
N ARG A 208 15.06 19.15 -17.27
CA ARG A 208 15.74 17.88 -17.55
C ARG A 208 15.75 16.93 -16.36
N LEU A 209 14.62 16.81 -15.68
CA LEU A 209 14.39 15.81 -14.62
C LEU A 209 13.69 14.56 -15.17
N ILE A 210 13.00 14.71 -16.29
CA ILE A 210 12.40 13.64 -17.09
C ILE A 210 12.93 13.70 -18.53
N ASP A 211 12.96 12.56 -19.22
CA ASP A 211 13.32 12.48 -20.64
C ASP A 211 12.14 12.82 -21.57
N ASP A 212 12.37 12.66 -22.88
CA ASP A 212 11.37 12.92 -23.92
C ASP A 212 10.18 11.98 -23.83
N GLN A 213 10.37 10.78 -23.27
CA GLN A 213 9.33 9.78 -23.00
C GLN A 213 8.63 10.03 -21.65
N GLY A 214 9.08 11.03 -20.88
CA GLY A 214 8.54 11.37 -19.55
C GLY A 214 9.09 10.51 -18.42
N GLN A 215 10.09 9.67 -18.66
CA GLN A 215 10.71 8.86 -17.62
C GLN A 215 11.62 9.72 -16.76
N LEU A 216 11.53 9.54 -15.44
CA LEU A 216 12.50 10.14 -14.50
C LEU A 216 13.92 9.67 -14.84
N LEU A 217 14.83 10.64 -14.99
CA LEU A 217 16.23 10.36 -15.32
C LEU A 217 17.02 9.83 -14.12
N GLN A 218 16.62 10.20 -12.90
CA GLN A 218 17.26 9.84 -11.65
C GLN A 218 16.22 9.68 -10.54
N ASP A 219 16.61 8.98 -9.47
CA ASP A 219 15.79 8.79 -8.28
C ASP A 219 15.30 10.15 -7.71
N PRO A 220 13.99 10.40 -7.64
CA PRO A 220 13.43 11.66 -7.18
C PRO A 220 13.75 11.96 -5.71
N ARG A 221 14.15 10.97 -4.91
CA ARG A 221 14.64 11.18 -3.54
C ARG A 221 16.03 11.80 -3.51
N ARG A 222 16.74 11.82 -4.65
CA ARG A 222 18.13 12.29 -4.79
C ARG A 222 18.28 13.46 -5.75
N THR A 223 17.18 14.06 -6.21
CA THR A 223 17.20 15.19 -7.15
C THR A 223 16.53 16.43 -6.56
N ASN A 224 16.73 17.57 -7.24
CA ASN A 224 16.23 18.88 -6.84
C ASN A 224 14.87 19.22 -7.47
N TRP A 225 14.04 18.24 -7.81
CA TRP A 225 12.71 18.46 -8.40
C TRP A 225 11.84 19.40 -7.57
N ARG A 226 12.05 19.44 -6.24
CA ARG A 226 11.35 20.34 -5.32
C ARG A 226 11.51 21.80 -5.71
N LEU A 227 12.68 22.22 -6.18
CA LEU A 227 12.91 23.60 -6.65
C LEU A 227 12.07 23.93 -7.89
N VAL A 228 11.82 22.92 -8.74
CA VAL A 228 11.05 23.06 -9.97
C VAL A 228 9.56 23.09 -9.69
N LEU A 229 9.09 22.28 -8.73
CA LEU A 229 7.67 22.14 -8.41
C LEU A 229 7.17 23.03 -7.26
N GLU A 230 8.06 23.72 -6.53
CA GLU A 230 7.70 24.63 -5.43
C GLU A 230 6.60 25.66 -5.79
N PRO A 231 6.62 26.33 -6.97
CA PRO A 231 5.58 27.29 -7.31
C PRO A 231 4.18 26.67 -7.43
N PHE A 232 4.10 25.41 -7.82
CA PHE A 232 2.85 24.66 -7.92
C PHE A 232 2.43 24.15 -6.55
N ALA A 233 3.37 23.57 -5.79
CA ALA A 233 3.13 23.02 -4.47
C ALA A 233 2.55 24.05 -3.49
N ARG A 234 3.07 25.30 -3.50
CA ARG A 234 2.52 26.39 -2.66
C ARG A 234 1.05 26.68 -2.94
N ARG A 235 0.59 26.54 -4.19
CA ARG A 235 -0.81 26.76 -4.57
C ARG A 235 -1.70 25.57 -4.20
N LEU A 236 -1.12 24.37 -4.22
CA LEU A 236 -1.79 23.12 -3.87
C LEU A 236 -1.74 22.81 -2.37
N GLU A 237 -1.10 23.68 -1.56
CA GLU A 237 -0.81 23.45 -0.14
C GLU A 237 -0.03 22.15 0.11
N ASP A 238 0.74 21.69 -0.87
CA ASP A 238 1.58 20.50 -0.77
C ASP A 238 2.91 20.86 -0.05
N SER A 239 3.27 20.08 0.95
CA SER A 239 4.46 20.32 1.78
C SER A 239 5.79 20.04 1.09
N LEU A 240 5.79 19.27 0.00
CA LEU A 240 6.96 18.67 -0.65
C LEU A 240 7.83 17.77 0.25
N VAL A 241 7.40 17.53 1.50
CA VAL A 241 8.11 16.69 2.46
C VAL A 241 7.85 15.23 2.12
N ALA A 242 8.91 14.41 2.17
CA ALA A 242 8.79 12.98 2.00
C ALA A 242 7.77 12.40 2.99
N ASP A 243 7.08 11.33 2.58
CA ASP A 243 6.10 10.59 3.40
C ASP A 243 4.88 11.43 3.83
N ARG A 244 4.68 12.62 3.23
CA ARG A 244 3.60 13.59 3.55
C ARG A 244 3.05 14.36 2.36
N SER A 245 3.70 14.24 1.20
CA SER A 245 3.46 15.05 0.01
C SER A 245 2.89 14.16 -1.09
N PRO A 246 1.64 14.40 -1.53
CA PRO A 246 1.08 13.81 -2.73
C PRO A 246 2.03 13.88 -3.94
N ILE A 247 2.68 15.02 -4.15
CA ILE A 247 3.63 15.18 -5.27
C ILE A 247 4.87 14.30 -5.09
N SER A 248 5.43 14.26 -3.87
CA SER A 248 6.61 13.43 -3.59
C SER A 248 6.30 11.94 -3.72
N GLU A 249 5.13 11.50 -3.27
CA GLU A 249 4.66 10.12 -3.41
C GLU A 249 4.49 9.77 -4.89
N ALA A 250 3.78 10.59 -5.65
CA ALA A 250 3.56 10.36 -7.08
C ALA A 250 4.89 10.20 -7.84
N LEU A 251 5.89 11.04 -7.55
CA LEU A 251 7.21 10.91 -8.16
C LEU A 251 7.92 9.61 -7.76
N ASN A 252 7.83 9.19 -6.49
CA ASN A 252 8.42 7.94 -6.03
C ASN A 252 7.75 6.72 -6.66
N VAL A 253 6.42 6.74 -6.83
CA VAL A 253 5.66 5.72 -7.55
C VAL A 253 6.10 5.67 -9.02
N ALA A 254 6.19 6.82 -9.70
CA ALA A 254 6.68 6.89 -11.08
C ALA A 254 8.11 6.35 -11.24
N TRP A 255 8.96 6.57 -10.23
CA TRP A 255 10.31 6.02 -10.24
C TRP A 255 10.33 4.50 -10.16
N GLY A 256 9.36 3.86 -9.50
CA GLY A 256 9.25 2.41 -9.47
C GLY A 256 10.36 1.72 -8.66
N ALA A 257 10.68 2.23 -7.46
CA ALA A 257 11.63 1.58 -6.54
C ALA A 257 10.99 1.07 -5.24
N HIS A 258 10.66 1.95 -4.30
CA HIS A 258 10.23 1.54 -2.95
C HIS A 258 9.19 2.52 -2.42
N GLU A 259 7.98 2.46 -2.98
CA GLU A 259 6.83 3.25 -2.55
C GLU A 259 5.58 2.37 -2.47
N ILE A 260 4.68 2.66 -1.52
CA ILE A 260 3.34 2.05 -1.51
C ILE A 260 2.62 2.42 -2.81
N THR A 261 1.76 1.53 -3.32
CA THR A 261 1.03 1.83 -4.54
C THR A 261 -0.34 1.17 -4.63
N ALA A 262 -1.30 1.90 -5.18
CA ALA A 262 -2.57 1.41 -5.68
C ALA A 262 -2.45 0.78 -7.08
N GLU A 263 -1.29 0.84 -7.74
CA GLU A 263 -1.09 0.16 -9.01
C GLU A 263 -1.30 -1.35 -8.86
N GLY A 264 -2.23 -1.90 -9.63
CA GLY A 264 -2.59 -3.31 -9.54
C GLY A 264 -3.46 -3.68 -8.34
N ILE A 265 -4.00 -2.70 -7.60
CA ILE A 265 -4.89 -2.99 -6.45
C ILE A 265 -6.09 -3.83 -6.84
N GLU A 266 -6.70 -3.57 -8.00
CA GLU A 266 -7.83 -4.35 -8.50
C GLU A 266 -7.48 -5.84 -8.59
N ALA A 267 -6.37 -6.17 -9.24
CA ALA A 267 -5.93 -7.55 -9.34
C ALA A 267 -5.48 -8.15 -8.00
N ALA A 268 -4.98 -7.33 -7.07
CA ALA A 268 -4.64 -7.78 -5.73
C ALA A 268 -5.89 -8.16 -4.93
N LEU A 269 -6.98 -7.42 -5.09
CA LEU A 269 -8.26 -7.76 -4.48
C LEU A 269 -8.93 -8.93 -5.20
N ASP A 270 -8.78 -9.06 -6.52
CA ASP A 270 -9.21 -10.24 -7.27
C ASP A 270 -8.50 -11.51 -6.77
N PHE A 271 -7.19 -11.44 -6.56
CA PHE A 271 -6.40 -12.53 -5.96
C PHE A 271 -6.94 -12.93 -4.59
N CYS A 272 -7.23 -11.95 -3.72
CA CYS A 272 -7.81 -12.20 -2.41
C CYS A 272 -9.16 -12.93 -2.49
N GLU A 273 -10.06 -12.53 -3.41
CA GLU A 273 -11.36 -13.17 -3.57
C GLU A 273 -11.25 -14.58 -4.19
N GLN A 274 -10.32 -14.81 -5.12
CA GLN A 274 -10.18 -16.07 -5.83
C GLN A 274 -9.48 -17.15 -5.00
N GLU A 275 -8.39 -16.78 -4.33
CA GLU A 275 -7.54 -17.72 -3.59
C GLU A 275 -7.91 -17.79 -2.10
N GLY A 276 -8.48 -16.72 -1.55
CA GLY A 276 -8.86 -16.63 -0.14
C GLY A 276 -10.30 -17.06 0.19
N GLY A 277 -11.07 -17.55 -0.78
CA GLY A 277 -12.46 -17.96 -0.54
C GLY A 277 -12.61 -19.08 0.51
N PRO A 278 -13.71 -19.13 1.28
CA PRO A 278 -13.93 -20.18 2.28
C PRO A 278 -13.89 -21.57 1.65
N GLY A 279 -13.00 -22.45 2.15
CA GLY A 279 -12.86 -23.84 1.73
C GLY A 279 -11.62 -24.19 0.88
N ARG A 280 -10.65 -23.27 0.71
CA ARG A 280 -9.40 -23.53 -0.05
C ARG A 280 -8.12 -23.61 0.79
N GLY A 281 -8.23 -23.63 2.12
CA GLY A 281 -7.11 -23.76 3.07
C GLY A 281 -6.91 -25.17 3.61
#